data_AF-A0AAC9BU31-F1
#
_entry.id   AF-A0AAC9BU31-F1
#
_cell.length_a   1.000
_cell.length_b   1.000
_cell.length_c   1.000
_cell.angle_alpha   90.00
_cell.angle_beta   90.00
_cell.angle_gamma   90.00
#
_symmetry.space_group_name_H-M   'P 1'
#
loop_
_entity.id
_entity.type
_entity.pdbx_description
1 polymer ?
#
loop_
_entity_poly.entity_id
_entity_poly.type
_entity_poly.pdbx_seq_one_letter_code
_entity_poly.pdbx_strand_id
1 'polypeptide(L)'
;MSNAWNEGYFTDEGYTYSYSREINPVFQRFCLLLRGFATLENAGGYHCELGFGQGVSINIHAAANPGNFVGTDFTPSQAAHAIALANDWNSQARLYDDSFEQLLARDDLPAFDSISLHGIWTWVSRDNQTLIVEFARRHLKPGGMLYVSYNCFPGWSPSAPLRNLFSLHNRFASQAATTPAKRIDAALQFSEALLAANPKYAHAAPSLGAQLNSIKGQNRQYVAHEYFNRDWNCMYFTDVVDAMTAAKLDYATTAVPLDTVAPLNLSAEGMDFLEGIEHPVMREQARDYFVNQNFRRDLYVRGANRLSAAEQRDGLLRSRFALLQTIESIPGMVTGPAGEASLQAEIYGPVLDALAANAYAPKTLQQLSTAVGAVSYDDLVQAVTVLIGMGVAAPCQSEAAERQVQERCETLNLQLCKRALFNSNIQVLASPVTGGGVPVSRFQQLFLIALKQGMTDPQDWAQLAWSVIGDQGEVLLKGDQPLLTAQENLAELTEQAQAFAGTSLVILQALKIA
;
A
#
# COMPACT_ATOMS: atom_id res chain seq x y z
N MET A 1 15.24 -5.58 29.11
CA MET A 1 13.94 -5.01 28.74
C MET A 1 13.93 -3.55 29.17
N SER A 2 13.57 -2.64 28.27
CA SER A 2 13.49 -1.20 28.54
C SER A 2 12.12 -0.88 29.15
N ASN A 3 12.06 -0.24 30.32
CA ASN A 3 10.81 0.16 31.00
C ASN A 3 10.08 1.36 30.33
N ALA A 4 10.38 1.65 29.06
CA ALA A 4 9.74 2.74 28.32
C ALA A 4 8.56 2.16 27.52
N TRP A 5 7.37 2.78 27.67
CA TRP A 5 6.12 2.34 27.03
C TRP A 5 6.21 2.25 25.50
N ASN A 6 7.12 3.03 24.90
CA ASN A 6 7.29 3.08 23.45
C ASN A 6 8.20 1.98 22.89
N GLU A 7 8.72 1.08 23.74
CA GLU A 7 9.57 -0.06 23.36
C GLU A 7 10.78 0.27 22.46
N GLY A 8 11.21 1.54 22.36
CA GLY A 8 12.29 1.98 21.47
C GLY A 8 11.86 2.50 20.10
N TYR A 9 10.55 2.53 19.84
CA TYR A 9 9.92 3.20 18.71
C TYR A 9 9.82 4.71 18.96
N PHE A 10 9.95 5.50 17.88
CA PHE A 10 9.87 6.94 17.95
C PHE A 10 8.40 7.40 17.94
N THR A 11 7.92 7.94 19.07
CA THR A 11 6.50 8.27 19.30
C THR A 11 6.19 9.77 19.41
N ASP A 12 7.21 10.63 19.33
CA ASP A 12 7.08 12.06 19.67
C ASP A 12 6.34 12.88 18.61
N GLU A 13 6.11 12.34 17.40
CA GLU A 13 5.35 12.98 16.31
C GLU A 13 4.48 11.93 15.60
N GLY A 14 3.21 12.24 15.33
CA GLY A 14 2.24 11.28 14.76
C GLY A 14 2.66 10.72 13.39
N TYR A 15 2.44 9.42 13.17
CA TYR A 15 2.70 8.74 11.89
C TYR A 15 1.77 9.23 10.76
N THR A 16 2.14 9.00 9.50
CA THR A 16 1.41 9.49 8.33
C THR A 16 0.04 8.80 8.16
N TYR A 17 -0.89 9.50 7.50
CA TYR A 17 -2.21 8.98 7.13
C TYR A 17 -2.12 8.17 5.83
N SER A 18 -1.36 7.07 5.86
CA SER A 18 -1.09 6.25 4.67
C SER A 18 -2.14 5.16 4.44
N TYR A 19 -2.37 4.83 3.17
CA TYR A 19 -3.17 3.69 2.74
C TYR A 19 -2.28 2.70 2.00
N SER A 20 -2.38 1.42 2.34
CA SER A 20 -1.61 0.33 1.74
C SER A 20 -2.53 -0.66 1.06
N ARG A 21 -2.57 -0.62 -0.28
CA ARG A 21 -3.43 -1.50 -1.10
C ARG A 21 -3.08 -2.97 -0.94
N GLU A 22 -1.85 -3.31 -0.59
CA GLU A 22 -1.39 -4.69 -0.46
C GLU A 22 -1.98 -5.41 0.76
N ILE A 23 -2.59 -4.67 1.69
CA ILE A 23 -3.34 -5.22 2.82
C ILE A 23 -4.76 -5.65 2.38
N ASN A 24 -5.29 -5.12 1.26
CA ASN A 24 -6.62 -5.43 0.77
C ASN A 24 -6.80 -6.94 0.54
N PRO A 25 -7.73 -7.61 1.23
CA PRO A 25 -7.97 -9.04 1.06
C PRO A 25 -8.24 -9.46 -0.38
N VAL A 26 -8.92 -8.64 -1.19
CA VAL A 26 -9.19 -8.92 -2.62
C VAL A 26 -7.91 -8.96 -3.42
N PHE A 27 -7.03 -7.99 -3.18
CA PHE A 27 -5.74 -7.88 -3.86
C PHE A 27 -4.82 -9.05 -3.49
N GLN A 28 -4.75 -9.39 -2.21
CA GLN A 28 -3.96 -10.54 -1.73
C GLN A 28 -4.46 -11.86 -2.34
N ARG A 29 -5.79 -12.07 -2.39
CA ARG A 29 -6.38 -13.25 -3.03
C ARG A 29 -6.04 -13.33 -4.51
N PHE A 30 -6.06 -12.21 -5.22
CA PHE A 30 -5.65 -12.16 -6.62
C PHE A 30 -4.17 -12.56 -6.81
N CYS A 31 -3.25 -12.02 -6.01
CA CYS A 31 -1.83 -12.38 -6.08
C CYS A 31 -1.60 -13.89 -5.83
N LEU A 32 -2.30 -14.47 -4.85
CA LEU A 32 -2.24 -15.91 -4.57
C LEU A 32 -2.79 -16.75 -5.72
N LEU A 33 -3.95 -16.36 -6.27
CA LEU A 33 -4.58 -17.03 -7.40
C LEU A 33 -3.69 -16.96 -8.67
N LEU A 34 -3.05 -15.83 -8.92
CA LEU A 34 -2.10 -15.66 -10.02
C LEU A 34 -0.94 -16.68 -9.95
N ARG A 35 -0.59 -17.14 -8.74
CA ARG A 35 0.44 -18.17 -8.51
C ARG A 35 -0.13 -19.56 -8.19
N GLY A 36 -1.42 -19.79 -8.40
CA GLY A 36 -2.06 -21.10 -8.27
C GLY A 36 -2.21 -21.57 -6.83
N PHE A 37 -2.38 -20.65 -5.88
CA PHE A 37 -2.73 -20.98 -4.49
C PHE A 37 -4.22 -20.82 -4.26
N ALA A 38 -4.81 -21.80 -3.56
CA ALA A 38 -6.16 -21.66 -3.03
C ALA A 38 -6.20 -20.61 -1.92
N THR A 39 -7.34 -19.94 -1.74
CA THR A 39 -7.53 -18.90 -0.72
C THR A 39 -8.80 -19.14 0.07
N LEU A 40 -8.83 -18.68 1.31
CA LEU A 40 -10.07 -18.60 2.07
C LEU A 40 -10.86 -17.38 1.60
N GLU A 41 -12.07 -17.61 1.09
CA GLU A 41 -13.04 -16.56 0.81
C GLU A 41 -14.30 -16.82 1.62
N ASN A 42 -14.49 -16.02 2.66
CA ASN A 42 -15.62 -16.14 3.57
C ASN A 42 -16.16 -14.75 3.92
N ALA A 43 -17.43 -14.49 3.57
CA ALA A 43 -18.07 -13.21 3.85
C ALA A 43 -18.28 -12.91 5.35
N GLY A 44 -18.14 -13.92 6.22
CA GLY A 44 -18.10 -13.79 7.67
C GLY A 44 -16.69 -14.00 8.27
N GLY A 45 -15.65 -13.93 7.44
CA GLY A 45 -14.26 -14.10 7.87
C GLY A 45 -13.78 -13.01 8.83
N TYR A 46 -12.60 -13.22 9.39
CA TYR A 46 -11.91 -12.27 10.26
C TYR A 46 -10.56 -11.90 9.66
N HIS A 47 -10.27 -10.60 9.60
CA HIS A 47 -9.04 -10.03 9.08
C HIS A 47 -8.34 -9.23 10.18
N CYS A 48 -7.03 -9.41 10.33
CA CYS A 48 -6.24 -8.71 11.32
C CYS A 48 -5.20 -7.78 10.69
N GLU A 49 -5.10 -6.54 11.17
CA GLU A 49 -4.00 -5.62 10.85
C GLU A 49 -3.17 -5.34 12.10
N LEU A 50 -1.88 -5.69 12.05
CA LEU A 50 -0.91 -5.47 13.12
C LEU A 50 -0.09 -4.21 12.82
N GLY A 51 -0.15 -3.21 13.71
CA GLY A 51 0.49 -1.91 13.52
C GLY A 51 -0.22 -1.06 12.46
N PHE A 52 -1.51 -0.78 12.67
CA PHE A 52 -2.35 -0.09 11.68
C PHE A 52 -2.07 1.41 11.53
N GLY A 53 -1.16 1.98 12.34
CA GLY A 53 -0.84 3.40 12.28
C GLY A 53 -2.06 4.28 12.58
N GLN A 54 -2.31 5.30 11.76
CA GLN A 54 -3.52 6.13 11.85
C GLN A 54 -4.83 5.39 11.54
N GLY A 55 -4.78 4.12 11.15
CA GLY A 55 -5.95 3.27 10.93
C GLY A 55 -6.70 3.54 9.63
N VAL A 56 -6.08 4.20 8.65
CA VAL A 56 -6.70 4.50 7.35
C VAL A 56 -6.97 3.21 6.57
N SER A 57 -5.97 2.34 6.42
CA SER A 57 -6.10 1.05 5.72
C SER A 57 -7.18 0.16 6.35
N ILE A 58 -7.09 -0.13 7.65
CA ILE A 58 -8.08 -1.01 8.31
C ILE A 58 -9.51 -0.48 8.21
N ASN A 59 -9.73 0.83 8.34
CA ASN A 59 -11.08 1.40 8.23
C ASN A 59 -11.63 1.33 6.79
N ILE A 60 -10.78 1.59 5.80
CA ILE A 60 -11.16 1.44 4.38
C ILE A 60 -11.49 -0.02 4.07
N HIS A 61 -10.65 -0.97 4.49
CA HIS A 61 -10.89 -2.38 4.25
C HIS A 61 -12.13 -2.90 5.00
N ALA A 62 -12.39 -2.40 6.22
CA ALA A 62 -13.58 -2.73 6.98
C ALA A 62 -14.88 -2.24 6.33
N ALA A 63 -14.85 -1.05 5.71
CA ALA A 63 -15.98 -0.56 4.94
C ALA A 63 -16.15 -1.33 3.63
N ALA A 64 -15.04 -1.60 2.93
CA ALA A 64 -15.05 -2.09 1.57
C ALA A 64 -15.13 -3.61 1.43
N ASN A 65 -14.92 -4.41 2.47
CA ASN A 65 -15.00 -5.87 2.39
C ASN A 65 -16.06 -6.44 3.32
N PRO A 66 -16.74 -7.54 2.92
CA PRO A 66 -17.44 -8.39 3.87
C PRO A 66 -16.50 -8.94 4.95
N GLY A 67 -17.08 -9.32 6.09
CA GLY A 67 -16.34 -9.90 7.21
C GLY A 67 -16.13 -8.91 8.35
N ASN A 68 -15.16 -9.24 9.19
CA ASN A 68 -14.89 -8.58 10.46
C ASN A 68 -13.42 -8.19 10.54
N PHE A 69 -13.15 -7.01 11.09
CA PHE A 69 -11.80 -6.46 11.16
C PHE A 69 -11.38 -6.27 12.60
N VAL A 70 -10.16 -6.70 12.90
CA VAL A 70 -9.51 -6.57 14.20
C VAL A 70 -8.13 -5.97 13.98
N GLY A 71 -7.66 -5.09 14.85
CA GLY A 71 -6.31 -4.57 14.71
C GLY A 71 -5.76 -4.00 16.00
N THR A 72 -4.45 -3.84 16.04
CA THR A 72 -3.77 -3.17 17.14
C THR A 72 -2.72 -2.19 16.64
N ASP A 73 -2.58 -1.08 17.36
CA ASP A 73 -1.41 -0.20 17.27
C ASP A 73 -1.09 0.32 18.67
N PHE A 74 0.12 0.05 19.16
CA PHE A 74 0.50 0.39 20.53
C PHE A 74 0.57 1.90 20.80
N THR A 75 0.47 2.76 19.76
CA THR A 75 0.48 4.23 19.92
C THR A 75 -0.92 4.75 20.26
N PRO A 76 -1.17 5.27 21.48
CA PRO A 76 -2.53 5.60 21.91
C PRO A 76 -3.23 6.66 21.06
N SER A 77 -2.50 7.66 20.57
CA SER A 77 -3.06 8.72 19.71
C SER A 77 -3.50 8.19 18.34
N GLN A 78 -2.79 7.21 17.81
CA GLN A 78 -3.08 6.57 16.53
C GLN A 78 -4.27 5.61 16.66
N ALA A 79 -4.29 4.80 17.72
CA ALA A 79 -5.44 3.97 18.07
C ALA A 79 -6.71 4.81 18.31
N ALA A 80 -6.61 5.92 19.05
CA ALA A 80 -7.73 6.83 19.26
C ALA A 80 -8.27 7.41 17.94
N HIS A 81 -7.39 7.81 17.01
CA HIS A 81 -7.80 8.28 15.69
C HIS A 81 -8.50 7.17 14.89
N ALA A 82 -7.92 5.97 14.85
CA ALA A 82 -8.47 4.84 14.13
C ALA A 82 -9.85 4.40 14.67
N ILE A 83 -10.01 4.39 15.99
CA ILE A 83 -11.28 4.12 16.69
C ILE A 83 -12.31 5.21 16.39
N ALA A 84 -11.91 6.48 16.39
CA ALA A 84 -12.81 7.57 16.03
C ALA A 84 -13.35 7.42 14.59
N LEU A 85 -12.46 7.12 13.63
CA LEU A 85 -12.87 6.83 12.26
C LEU A 85 -13.83 5.63 12.18
N ALA A 86 -13.57 4.56 12.91
CA ALA A 86 -14.45 3.39 12.98
C ALA A 86 -15.84 3.72 13.54
N ASN A 87 -15.90 4.58 14.56
CA ASN A 87 -17.13 5.00 15.19
C ASN A 87 -17.96 5.96 14.32
N ASP A 88 -17.32 6.83 13.53
CA ASP A 88 -17.99 7.82 12.67
C ASP A 88 -18.97 7.20 11.65
N TRP A 89 -18.79 5.92 11.31
CA TRP A 89 -19.68 5.17 10.42
C TRP A 89 -20.15 3.83 11.00
N ASN A 90 -19.91 3.58 12.30
CA ASN A 90 -20.33 2.37 13.03
C ASN A 90 -19.80 1.05 12.41
N SER A 91 -18.49 0.97 12.17
CA SER A 91 -17.83 -0.13 11.46
C SER A 91 -17.91 -1.51 12.13
N GLN A 92 -18.12 -1.54 13.45
CA GLN A 92 -17.95 -2.73 14.30
C GLN A 92 -16.51 -3.31 14.29
N ALA A 93 -15.53 -2.60 13.73
CA ALA A 93 -14.12 -3.01 13.79
C ALA A 93 -13.62 -2.96 15.24
N ARG A 94 -12.88 -4.00 15.65
CA ARG A 94 -12.29 -4.09 16.98
C ARG A 94 -10.84 -3.60 16.93
N LEU A 95 -10.63 -2.34 17.31
CA LEU A 95 -9.32 -1.70 17.26
C LEU A 95 -8.81 -1.44 18.68
N TYR A 96 -7.56 -1.83 18.94
CA TYR A 96 -6.93 -1.79 20.25
C TYR A 96 -5.66 -0.94 20.24
N ASP A 97 -5.28 -0.45 21.42
CA ASP A 97 -3.97 0.17 21.72
C ASP A 97 -2.99 -0.81 22.39
N ASP A 98 -3.19 -2.12 22.20
CA ASP A 98 -2.40 -3.18 22.80
C ASP A 98 -1.01 -3.30 22.11
N SER A 99 0.04 -3.56 22.89
CA SER A 99 1.30 -4.10 22.36
C SER A 99 1.11 -5.51 21.78
N PHE A 100 2.09 -6.03 21.03
CA PHE A 100 1.99 -7.41 20.51
C PHE A 100 1.91 -8.46 21.63
N GLU A 101 2.57 -8.21 22.76
CA GLU A 101 2.48 -9.08 23.93
C GLU A 101 1.07 -9.05 24.55
N GLN A 102 0.51 -7.85 24.72
CA GLN A 102 -0.84 -7.68 25.25
C GLN A 102 -1.90 -8.30 24.34
N LEU A 103 -1.80 -8.06 23.02
CA LEU A 103 -2.71 -8.63 22.03
C LEU A 103 -2.65 -10.17 22.04
N LEU A 104 -1.45 -10.76 22.13
CA LEU A 104 -1.25 -12.20 22.21
C LEU A 104 -1.83 -12.82 23.50
N ALA A 105 -1.89 -12.04 24.58
CA ALA A 105 -2.41 -12.48 25.87
C ALA A 105 -3.95 -12.46 25.96
N ARG A 106 -4.64 -11.88 24.97
CA ARG A 106 -6.11 -11.82 24.92
C ARG A 106 -6.73 -13.20 24.70
N ASP A 107 -7.88 -13.43 25.32
CA ASP A 107 -8.68 -14.65 25.20
C ASP A 107 -9.96 -14.49 24.35
N ASP A 108 -10.27 -13.25 23.94
CA ASP A 108 -11.48 -12.88 23.18
C ASP A 108 -11.26 -12.76 21.65
N LEU A 109 -10.05 -13.07 21.19
CA LEU A 109 -9.68 -12.96 19.77
C LEU A 109 -10.16 -14.18 18.96
N PRO A 110 -10.68 -13.95 17.74
CA PRO A 110 -11.11 -15.03 16.85
C PRO A 110 -9.90 -15.70 16.18
N ALA A 111 -10.17 -16.73 15.39
CA ALA A 111 -9.23 -17.18 14.37
C ALA A 111 -9.40 -16.34 13.09
N PHE A 112 -8.30 -15.96 12.45
CA PHE A 112 -8.25 -15.06 11.30
C PHE A 112 -8.07 -15.81 9.98
N ASP A 113 -8.75 -15.33 8.93
CA ASP A 113 -8.57 -15.73 7.55
C ASP A 113 -7.35 -15.03 6.92
N SER A 114 -7.08 -13.79 7.35
CA SER A 114 -5.81 -13.12 7.06
C SER A 114 -5.28 -12.30 8.22
N ILE A 115 -3.95 -12.22 8.30
CA ILE A 115 -3.22 -11.30 9.17
C ILE A 115 -2.28 -10.49 8.27
N SER A 116 -2.19 -9.19 8.47
CA SER A 116 -1.35 -8.30 7.68
C SER A 116 -0.53 -7.39 8.58
N LEU A 117 0.74 -7.19 8.23
CA LEU A 117 1.61 -6.19 8.84
C LEU A 117 2.41 -5.48 7.76
N HIS A 118 2.26 -4.17 7.66
CA HIS A 118 2.91 -3.36 6.62
C HIS A 118 3.86 -2.36 7.25
N GLY A 119 5.15 -2.45 6.92
CA GLY A 119 6.14 -1.52 7.45
C GLY A 119 6.43 -1.73 8.95
N ILE A 120 6.25 -2.95 9.44
CA ILE A 120 6.44 -3.29 10.86
C ILE A 120 7.65 -4.21 11.07
N TRP A 121 7.79 -5.29 10.29
CA TRP A 121 8.69 -6.40 10.57
C TRP A 121 10.16 -5.99 10.79
N THR A 122 10.68 -5.07 9.97
CA THR A 122 12.04 -4.54 10.09
C THR A 122 12.19 -3.64 11.34
N TRP A 123 11.14 -2.93 11.71
CA TRP A 123 11.16 -1.83 12.68
C TRP A 123 10.95 -2.26 14.13
N VAL A 124 10.70 -3.55 14.35
CA VAL A 124 10.46 -4.11 15.67
C VAL A 124 11.66 -4.94 16.15
N SER A 125 11.74 -5.15 17.46
CA SER A 125 12.75 -6.01 18.09
C SER A 125 12.58 -7.48 17.68
N ARG A 126 13.63 -8.30 17.88
CA ARG A 126 13.56 -9.76 17.67
C ARG A 126 12.55 -10.44 18.58
N ASP A 127 12.37 -9.93 19.79
CA ASP A 127 11.34 -10.41 20.73
C ASP A 127 9.94 -10.14 20.15
N ASN A 128 9.70 -8.95 19.62
CA ASN A 128 8.43 -8.61 18.96
C ASN A 128 8.20 -9.42 17.66
N GLN A 129 9.25 -9.69 16.87
CA GLN A 129 9.13 -10.63 15.74
C GLN A 129 8.66 -12.01 16.21
N THR A 130 9.20 -12.51 17.33
CA THR A 130 8.80 -13.79 17.92
C THR A 130 7.33 -13.76 18.37
N LEU A 131 6.89 -12.67 19.01
CA LEU A 131 5.49 -12.48 19.41
C LEU A 131 4.54 -12.44 18.21
N ILE A 132 4.91 -11.75 17.12
CA ILE A 132 4.12 -11.70 15.88
C ILE A 132 3.97 -13.10 15.26
N VAL A 133 5.06 -13.86 15.17
CA VAL A 133 5.03 -15.24 14.63
C VAL A 133 4.18 -16.14 15.53
N GLU A 134 4.30 -16.03 16.85
CA GLU A 134 3.48 -16.78 17.80
C GLU A 134 1.99 -16.42 17.71
N PHE A 135 1.67 -15.14 17.50
CA PHE A 135 0.32 -14.67 17.24
C PHE A 135 -0.27 -15.30 15.98
N ALA A 136 0.48 -15.27 14.86
CA ALA A 136 0.08 -15.93 13.63
C ALA A 136 -0.10 -17.45 13.82
N ARG A 137 0.80 -18.11 14.57
CA ARG A 137 0.69 -19.54 14.88
C ARG A 137 -0.60 -19.89 15.63
N ARG A 138 -1.02 -19.05 16.59
CA ARG A 138 -2.23 -19.29 17.41
C ARG A 138 -3.51 -18.93 16.67
N HIS A 139 -3.53 -17.79 15.98
CA HIS A 139 -4.78 -17.21 15.51
C HIS A 139 -5.00 -17.34 14.00
N LEU A 140 -3.99 -17.61 13.16
CA LEU A 140 -4.24 -17.78 11.73
C LEU A 140 -4.85 -19.16 11.43
N LYS A 141 -5.96 -19.20 10.68
CA LYS A 141 -6.59 -20.46 10.26
C LYS A 141 -5.69 -21.27 9.33
N PRO A 142 -5.80 -22.62 9.28
CA PRO A 142 -5.33 -23.39 8.14
C PRO A 142 -5.95 -22.86 6.83
N GLY A 143 -5.14 -22.68 5.80
CA GLY A 143 -5.50 -21.98 4.56
C GLY A 143 -5.48 -20.45 4.65
N GLY A 144 -5.33 -19.88 5.86
CA GLY A 144 -5.22 -18.45 6.06
C GLY A 144 -3.89 -17.90 5.58
N MET A 145 -3.87 -16.60 5.27
CA MET A 145 -2.70 -15.92 4.73
C MET A 145 -2.09 -14.90 5.72
N LEU A 146 -0.77 -14.78 5.70
CA LEU A 146 -0.03 -13.71 6.37
C LEU A 146 0.62 -12.83 5.29
N TYR A 147 0.33 -11.53 5.34
CA TYR A 147 1.06 -10.52 4.57
C TYR A 147 2.09 -9.83 5.45
N VAL A 148 3.33 -9.75 4.97
CA VAL A 148 4.42 -9.06 5.66
C VAL A 148 5.23 -8.21 4.67
N SER A 149 5.50 -6.96 5.03
CA SER A 149 6.46 -6.13 4.29
C SER A 149 7.66 -5.72 5.15
N TYR A 150 8.83 -5.67 4.52
CA TYR A 150 10.10 -5.47 5.21
C TYR A 150 11.22 -4.98 4.27
N ASN A 151 12.12 -4.17 4.84
CA ASN A 151 13.41 -3.87 4.22
C ASN A 151 14.27 -5.13 4.19
N CYS A 152 15.01 -5.34 3.10
CA CYS A 152 15.82 -6.53 2.90
C CYS A 152 17.20 -6.28 2.25
N PHE A 153 18.07 -7.25 2.43
CA PHE A 153 19.33 -7.38 1.70
C PHE A 153 19.14 -8.15 0.37
N PRO A 154 19.95 -7.89 -0.67
CA PRO A 154 21.15 -7.05 -0.66
C PRO A 154 20.89 -5.54 -0.90
N GLY A 155 19.69 -5.11 -1.29
CA GLY A 155 19.43 -3.74 -1.71
C GLY A 155 19.73 -2.67 -0.66
N TRP A 156 19.56 -2.97 0.63
CA TRP A 156 19.94 -2.06 1.71
C TRP A 156 21.44 -2.05 2.06
N SER A 157 22.25 -2.96 1.53
CA SER A 157 23.66 -3.11 1.92
C SER A 157 24.47 -1.81 1.76
N PRO A 158 24.34 -1.05 0.65
CA PRO A 158 25.06 0.21 0.50
C PRO A 158 24.66 1.26 1.53
N SER A 159 23.39 1.30 1.94
CA SER A 159 22.81 2.38 2.77
C SER A 159 22.72 2.04 4.26
N ALA A 160 22.77 0.76 4.62
CA ALA A 160 22.67 0.30 6.01
C ALA A 160 23.70 0.95 6.95
N PRO A 161 24.99 1.12 6.55
CA PRO A 161 25.95 1.82 7.40
C PRO A 161 25.61 3.31 7.60
N LEU A 162 25.02 3.98 6.59
CA LEU A 162 24.56 5.36 6.72
C LEU A 162 23.42 5.47 7.73
N ARG A 163 22.45 4.56 7.68
CA ARG A 163 21.38 4.47 8.68
C ARG A 163 21.93 4.21 10.10
N ASN A 164 22.95 3.37 10.22
CA ASN A 164 23.63 3.14 11.49
C ASN A 164 24.31 4.42 12.02
N LEU A 165 24.92 5.22 11.15
CA LEU A 165 25.49 6.53 11.54
C LEU A 165 24.43 7.47 12.11
N PHE A 166 23.23 7.52 11.55
CA PHE A 166 22.13 8.33 12.11
C PHE A 166 21.77 7.89 13.54
N SER A 167 21.66 6.59 13.78
CA SER A 167 21.39 6.02 15.10
C SER A 167 22.52 6.31 16.10
N LEU A 168 23.78 6.10 15.69
CA LEU A 168 24.95 6.39 16.51
C LEU A 168 25.05 7.88 16.86
N HIS A 169 24.81 8.76 15.90
CA HIS A 169 24.80 10.20 16.15
C HIS A 169 23.71 10.57 17.17
N ASN A 170 22.49 10.07 17.00
CA ASN A 170 21.41 10.32 17.97
C ASN A 170 21.72 9.77 19.38
N ARG A 171 22.45 8.65 19.47
CA ARG A 171 22.87 8.05 20.76
C ARG A 171 23.99 8.83 21.45
N PHE A 172 24.99 9.32 20.71
CA PHE A 172 26.21 9.91 21.27
C PHE A 172 26.26 11.44 21.22
N ALA A 173 25.36 12.10 20.48
CA ALA A 173 25.25 13.56 20.52
C ALA A 173 24.76 14.04 21.90
N SER A 174 25.29 15.18 22.36
CA SER A 174 24.84 15.80 23.61
C SER A 174 23.35 16.14 23.51
N GLN A 175 22.52 15.47 24.31
CA GLN A 175 21.06 15.56 24.26
C GLN A 175 20.48 16.81 24.95
N ALA A 176 21.32 17.80 25.27
CA ALA A 176 20.88 19.00 25.98
C ALA A 176 19.81 19.77 25.16
N ALA A 177 18.55 19.67 25.60
CA ALA A 177 17.39 20.47 25.21
C ALA A 177 17.19 20.73 23.70
N THR A 178 17.28 19.69 22.86
CA THR A 178 16.96 19.79 21.42
C THR A 178 15.68 19.03 21.05
N THR A 179 14.83 19.66 20.25
CA THR A 179 13.62 19.04 19.71
C THR A 179 13.97 17.86 18.80
N PRO A 180 13.08 16.87 18.61
CA PRO A 180 13.39 15.71 17.78
C PRO A 180 13.78 16.06 16.34
N ALA A 181 13.09 17.02 15.71
CA ALA A 181 13.47 17.55 14.40
C ALA A 181 14.93 18.08 14.36
N LYS A 182 15.38 18.80 15.40
CA LYS A 182 16.77 19.29 15.48
C LYS A 182 17.78 18.15 15.63
N ARG A 183 17.44 17.05 16.31
CA ARG A 183 18.29 15.85 16.41
C ARG A 183 18.45 15.16 15.05
N ILE A 184 17.36 15.08 14.29
CA ILE A 184 17.36 14.54 12.92
C ILE A 184 18.24 15.39 12.02
N ASP A 185 18.01 16.72 11.99
CA ASP A 185 18.79 17.64 11.17
C ASP A 185 20.28 17.58 11.53
N ALA A 186 20.63 17.48 12.81
CA ALA A 186 22.01 17.35 13.26
C ALA A 186 22.68 16.05 12.78
N ALA A 187 21.96 14.91 12.82
CA ALA A 187 22.47 13.64 12.33
C ALA A 187 22.64 13.62 10.79
N LEU A 188 21.74 14.29 10.07
CA LEU A 188 21.87 14.48 8.61
C LEU A 188 23.10 15.35 8.29
N GLN A 189 23.27 16.48 8.97
CA GLN A 189 24.44 17.36 8.81
C GLN A 189 25.75 16.66 9.16
N PHE A 190 25.79 15.89 10.25
CA PHE A 190 26.96 15.10 10.62
C PHE A 190 27.32 14.09 9.52
N SER A 191 26.32 13.39 8.97
CA SER A 191 26.55 12.39 7.93
C SER A 191 26.98 13.04 6.62
N GLU A 192 26.45 14.21 6.29
CA GLU A 192 26.89 15.02 5.14
C GLU A 192 28.35 15.44 5.29
N ALA A 193 28.73 15.97 6.46
CA ALA A 193 30.11 16.33 6.75
C ALA A 193 31.06 15.12 6.70
N LEU A 194 30.61 13.96 7.20
CA LEU A 194 31.36 12.71 7.11
C LEU A 194 31.58 12.29 5.66
N LEU A 195 30.56 12.32 4.80
CA LEU A 195 30.72 11.97 3.38
C LEU A 195 31.58 12.99 2.63
N ALA A 196 31.47 14.28 2.96
CA ALA A 196 32.31 15.34 2.40
C ALA A 196 33.80 15.19 2.78
N ALA A 197 34.10 14.57 3.93
CA ALA A 197 35.47 14.19 4.32
C ALA A 197 36.04 13.00 3.52
N ASN A 198 35.31 12.51 2.51
CA ASN A 198 35.74 11.52 1.53
C ASN A 198 36.21 10.16 2.10
N PRO A 199 35.43 9.50 2.98
CA PRO A 199 35.79 8.22 3.57
C PRO A 199 35.74 7.10 2.52
N LYS A 200 36.49 6.01 2.73
CA LYS A 200 36.45 4.82 1.85
C LYS A 200 35.04 4.27 1.61
N TYR A 201 34.13 4.44 2.59
CA TYR A 201 32.72 4.11 2.46
C TYR A 201 32.02 4.85 1.31
N ALA A 202 32.30 6.14 1.11
CA ALA A 202 31.73 6.93 0.02
C ALA A 202 32.20 6.45 -1.37
N HIS A 203 33.42 5.89 -1.46
CA HIS A 203 33.94 5.27 -2.69
C HIS A 203 33.29 3.91 -2.97
N ALA A 204 33.03 3.12 -1.92
CA ALA A 204 32.42 1.81 -2.05
C ALA A 204 30.90 1.87 -2.38
N ALA A 205 30.25 2.99 -2.06
CA ALA A 205 28.83 3.22 -2.29
C ALA A 205 28.59 4.63 -2.88
N PRO A 206 28.84 4.82 -4.20
CA PRO A 206 28.86 6.14 -4.82
C PRO A 206 27.49 6.85 -4.85
N SER A 207 26.38 6.11 -4.72
CA SER A 207 25.02 6.66 -4.69
C SER A 207 24.64 7.33 -3.35
N LEU A 208 25.46 7.18 -2.31
CA LEU A 208 25.14 7.67 -0.96
C LEU A 208 24.92 9.18 -0.88
N GLY A 209 25.70 9.97 -1.62
CA GLY A 209 25.55 11.42 -1.62
C GLY A 209 24.18 11.84 -2.15
N ALA A 210 23.76 11.25 -3.28
CA ALA A 210 22.43 11.48 -3.86
C ALA A 210 21.31 10.99 -2.92
N GLN A 211 21.50 9.83 -2.29
CA GLN A 211 20.54 9.30 -1.33
C GLN A 211 20.40 10.20 -0.10
N LEU A 212 21.50 10.68 0.49
CA LEU A 212 21.44 11.60 1.62
C LEU A 212 20.74 12.90 1.26
N ASN A 213 20.99 13.44 0.07
CA ASN A 213 20.28 14.61 -0.43
C ASN A 213 18.78 14.36 -0.60
N SER A 214 18.39 13.18 -1.07
CA SER A 214 16.99 12.77 -1.14
C SER A 214 16.35 12.71 0.26
N ILE A 215 17.01 12.09 1.23
CA ILE A 215 16.53 12.02 2.63
C ILE A 215 16.36 13.42 3.23
N LYS A 216 17.27 14.36 2.95
CA LYS A 216 17.16 15.75 3.43
C LYS A 216 15.92 16.49 2.91
N GLY A 217 15.43 16.12 1.73
CA GLY A 217 14.21 16.69 1.15
C GLY A 217 12.92 16.10 1.71
N GLN A 218 12.99 15.00 2.46
CA GLN A 218 11.81 14.33 2.99
C GLN A 218 11.26 15.00 4.23
N ASN A 219 9.99 14.73 4.49
CA ASN A 219 9.29 15.13 5.71
C ASN A 219 9.99 14.51 6.95
N ARG A 220 10.20 15.30 8.01
CA ARG A 220 10.95 14.87 9.20
C ARG A 220 10.25 13.74 9.97
N GLN A 221 8.92 13.67 9.97
CA GLN A 221 8.19 12.56 10.58
C GLN A 221 8.51 11.25 9.87
N TYR A 222 8.51 11.24 8.53
CA TYR A 222 8.90 10.07 7.75
C TYR A 222 10.36 9.68 8.02
N VAL A 223 11.28 10.65 8.03
CA VAL A 223 12.70 10.39 8.28
C VAL A 223 12.93 9.80 9.68
N ALA A 224 12.22 10.29 10.69
CA ALA A 224 12.29 9.74 12.05
C ALA A 224 11.92 8.25 12.08
N HIS A 225 10.79 7.91 11.46
CA HIS A 225 10.30 6.53 11.37
C HIS A 225 11.26 5.63 10.59
N GLU A 226 11.71 6.07 9.41
CA GLU A 226 12.51 5.25 8.48
C GLU A 226 14.00 5.22 8.81
N TYR A 227 14.51 6.01 9.75
CA TYR A 227 15.97 6.04 9.99
C TYR A 227 16.38 6.12 11.47
N PHE A 228 15.49 6.51 12.39
CA PHE A 228 15.86 6.81 13.78
C PHE A 228 15.26 5.88 14.83
N ASN A 229 14.35 4.97 14.46
CA ASN A 229 13.92 3.90 15.37
C ASN A 229 15.13 3.12 15.88
N ARG A 230 15.12 2.80 17.19
CA ARG A 230 16.23 2.13 17.87
C ARG A 230 16.48 0.75 17.27
N ASP A 231 15.40 0.00 17.09
CA ASP A 231 15.41 -1.34 16.53
C ASP A 231 15.22 -1.27 15.00
N TRP A 232 16.12 -1.92 14.28
CA TRP A 232 16.06 -2.07 12.83
C TRP A 232 16.75 -3.35 12.42
N ASN A 233 15.94 -4.37 12.17
CA ASN A 233 16.36 -5.72 11.83
C ASN A 233 16.12 -5.94 10.33
N CYS A 234 16.99 -5.36 9.49
CA CYS A 234 17.03 -5.69 8.07
C CYS A 234 17.58 -7.11 7.89
N MET A 235 16.92 -7.91 7.05
CA MET A 235 17.14 -9.35 6.95
C MET A 235 17.21 -9.78 5.49
N TYR A 236 17.78 -10.96 5.24
CA TYR A 236 17.60 -11.62 3.95
C TYR A 236 16.19 -12.22 3.86
N PHE A 237 15.71 -12.46 2.64
CA PHE A 237 14.43 -13.13 2.42
C PHE A 237 14.37 -14.48 3.12
N THR A 238 15.43 -15.27 3.01
CA THR A 238 15.59 -16.58 3.69
C THR A 238 15.41 -16.50 5.20
N ASP A 239 16.01 -15.52 5.87
CA ASP A 239 15.88 -15.36 7.32
C ASP A 239 14.42 -15.10 7.74
N VAL A 240 13.65 -14.38 6.90
CA VAL A 240 12.22 -14.13 7.15
C VAL A 240 11.40 -15.39 6.91
N VAL A 241 11.69 -16.15 5.85
CA VAL A 241 11.06 -17.46 5.60
C VAL A 241 11.28 -18.41 6.79
N ASP A 242 12.51 -18.48 7.30
CA ASP A 242 12.84 -19.33 8.44
C ASP A 242 12.09 -18.91 9.70
N ALA A 243 11.98 -17.60 9.96
CA ALA A 243 11.22 -17.06 11.09
C ALA A 243 9.73 -17.46 11.05
N MET A 244 9.14 -17.56 9.85
CA MET A 244 7.72 -17.93 9.68
C MET A 244 7.46 -19.44 9.87
N THR A 245 8.49 -20.29 9.81
CA THR A 245 8.35 -21.76 9.85
C THR A 245 7.66 -22.25 11.13
N ALA A 246 7.93 -21.63 12.29
CA ALA A 246 7.30 -22.00 13.55
C ALA A 246 5.76 -21.81 13.56
N ALA A 247 5.25 -20.92 12.71
CA ALA A 247 3.82 -20.71 12.51
C ALA A 247 3.17 -21.69 11.51
N LYS A 248 3.97 -22.58 10.89
CA LYS A 248 3.59 -23.45 9.75
C LYS A 248 3.19 -22.65 8.52
N LEU A 249 3.90 -21.56 8.28
CA LEU A 249 3.69 -20.63 7.18
C LEU A 249 4.73 -20.89 6.10
N ASP A 250 4.27 -21.16 4.89
CA ASP A 250 5.12 -21.32 3.72
C ASP A 250 5.06 -20.04 2.88
N TYR A 251 6.21 -19.59 2.36
CA TYR A 251 6.24 -18.51 1.38
C TYR A 251 5.43 -18.91 0.13
N ALA A 252 4.46 -18.07 -0.24
CA ALA A 252 3.60 -18.31 -1.38
C ALA A 252 4.02 -17.48 -2.60
N THR A 253 4.01 -16.16 -2.47
CA THR A 253 4.36 -15.21 -3.55
C THR A 253 4.56 -13.80 -3.01
N THR A 254 5.18 -12.95 -3.81
CA THR A 254 5.13 -11.49 -3.67
C THR A 254 3.72 -10.93 -3.90
N ALA A 255 3.37 -9.88 -3.17
CA ALA A 255 2.20 -9.02 -3.37
C ALA A 255 2.51 -7.87 -4.35
N VAL A 256 3.51 -8.02 -5.21
CA VAL A 256 3.88 -7.06 -6.27
C VAL A 256 3.68 -7.74 -7.62
N PRO A 257 2.54 -7.53 -8.30
CA PRO A 257 2.24 -8.23 -9.55
C PRO A 257 3.34 -8.11 -10.63
N LEU A 258 4.00 -6.94 -10.73
CA LEU A 258 5.09 -6.74 -11.69
C LEU A 258 6.29 -7.66 -11.45
N ASP A 259 6.54 -8.11 -10.21
CA ASP A 259 7.65 -9.03 -9.92
C ASP A 259 7.49 -10.38 -10.63
N THR A 260 6.26 -10.72 -11.04
CA THR A 260 5.93 -11.98 -11.74
C THR A 260 6.21 -11.93 -13.24
N VAL A 261 6.46 -10.74 -13.79
CA VAL A 261 6.79 -10.56 -15.22
C VAL A 261 8.30 -10.64 -15.39
N ALA A 262 8.83 -11.83 -15.62
CA ALA A 262 10.28 -12.07 -15.58
C ALA A 262 11.10 -11.15 -16.52
N PRO A 263 10.72 -10.93 -17.81
CA PRO A 263 11.49 -10.05 -18.71
C PRO A 263 11.51 -8.57 -18.30
N LEU A 264 10.59 -8.14 -17.44
CA LEU A 264 10.58 -6.77 -16.89
C LEU A 264 11.60 -6.60 -15.74
N ASN A 265 12.01 -7.70 -15.11
CA ASN A 265 12.83 -7.69 -13.91
C ASN A 265 14.23 -8.26 -14.13
N LEU A 266 14.41 -9.14 -15.12
CA LEU A 266 15.62 -9.93 -15.29
C LEU A 266 16.08 -9.89 -16.75
N SER A 267 17.40 -9.92 -16.95
CA SER A 267 17.98 -10.21 -18.26
C SER A 267 17.77 -11.68 -18.64
N ALA A 268 18.01 -12.03 -19.90
CA ALA A 268 17.96 -13.42 -20.36
C ALA A 268 18.90 -14.32 -19.54
N GLU A 269 20.13 -13.88 -19.30
CA GLU A 269 21.12 -14.61 -18.49
C GLU A 269 20.68 -14.78 -17.04
N GLY A 270 20.01 -13.76 -16.48
CA GLY A 270 19.43 -13.83 -15.14
C GLY A 270 18.29 -14.84 -15.04
N MET A 271 17.40 -14.87 -16.04
CA MET A 271 16.33 -15.86 -16.13
C MET A 271 16.90 -17.28 -16.23
N ASP A 272 17.84 -17.52 -17.16
CA ASP A 272 18.49 -18.82 -17.35
C ASP A 272 19.19 -19.30 -16.07
N PHE A 273 19.89 -18.40 -15.37
CA PHE A 273 20.55 -18.73 -14.11
C PHE A 273 19.54 -19.17 -13.02
N LEU A 274 18.43 -18.44 -12.88
CA LEU A 274 17.42 -18.75 -11.86
C LEU A 274 16.64 -20.03 -12.19
N GLU A 275 16.42 -20.34 -13.46
CA GLU A 275 15.81 -21.61 -13.89
C GLU A 275 16.65 -22.82 -13.45
N GLY A 276 17.98 -22.69 -13.42
CA GLY A 276 18.90 -23.74 -12.98
C GLY A 276 18.91 -24.02 -11.46
N ILE A 277 18.30 -23.19 -10.62
CA ILE A 277 18.23 -23.41 -9.18
C ILE A 277 16.98 -24.22 -8.86
N GLU A 278 17.07 -25.43 -8.31
CA GLU A 278 15.88 -26.25 -8.00
C GLU A 278 15.08 -25.73 -6.80
N HIS A 279 15.77 -25.41 -5.69
CA HIS A 279 15.12 -25.06 -4.42
C HIS A 279 14.42 -23.69 -4.49
N PRO A 280 13.09 -23.62 -4.30
CA PRO A 280 12.32 -22.41 -4.58
C PRO A 280 12.71 -21.21 -3.72
N VAL A 281 12.99 -21.42 -2.44
CA VAL A 281 13.44 -20.34 -1.53
C VAL A 281 14.82 -19.83 -1.94
N MET A 282 15.71 -20.71 -2.42
CA MET A 282 17.05 -20.30 -2.86
C MET A 282 16.97 -19.53 -4.17
N ARG A 283 16.08 -19.96 -5.09
CA ARG A 283 15.82 -19.25 -6.35
C ARG A 283 15.31 -17.84 -6.08
N GLU A 284 14.35 -17.70 -5.17
CA GLU A 284 13.80 -16.38 -4.80
C GLU A 284 14.85 -15.51 -4.08
N GLN A 285 15.66 -16.08 -3.19
CA GLN A 285 16.78 -15.36 -2.58
C GLN A 285 17.82 -14.90 -3.62
N ALA A 286 18.13 -15.74 -4.61
CA ALA A 286 19.05 -15.38 -5.69
C ALA A 286 18.45 -14.27 -6.57
N ARG A 287 17.14 -14.28 -6.83
CA ARG A 287 16.44 -13.20 -7.55
C ARG A 287 16.68 -11.84 -6.90
N ASP A 288 16.69 -11.75 -5.57
CA ASP A 288 16.96 -10.49 -4.85
C ASP A 288 18.29 -9.83 -5.25
N TYR A 289 19.30 -10.62 -5.66
CA TYR A 289 20.58 -10.08 -6.13
C TYR A 289 20.50 -9.51 -7.54
N PHE A 290 19.69 -10.10 -8.43
CA PHE A 290 19.52 -9.59 -9.79
C PHE A 290 18.74 -8.27 -9.82
N VAL A 291 17.72 -8.14 -8.96
CA VAL A 291 16.88 -6.93 -8.88
C VAL A 291 17.37 -5.94 -7.83
N ASN A 292 18.44 -6.27 -7.11
CA ASN A 292 18.96 -5.52 -5.96
C ASN A 292 17.85 -5.16 -4.94
N GLN A 293 17.06 -6.16 -4.56
CA GLN A 293 15.82 -5.98 -3.78
C GLN A 293 16.10 -5.30 -2.45
N ASN A 294 15.41 -4.20 -2.18
CA ASN A 294 15.53 -3.43 -0.93
C ASN A 294 14.26 -3.48 -0.06
N PHE A 295 13.10 -3.79 -0.61
CA PHE A 295 11.84 -3.85 0.14
C PHE A 295 10.93 -4.93 -0.40
N ARG A 296 10.63 -5.96 0.41
CA ARG A 296 9.75 -7.05 0.04
C ARG A 296 8.36 -6.86 0.61
N ARG A 297 7.37 -7.40 -0.11
CA ARG A 297 5.96 -7.44 0.25
C ARG A 297 5.49 -8.86 -0.04
N ASP A 298 5.57 -9.73 0.95
CA ASP A 298 5.44 -11.16 0.74
C ASP A 298 4.15 -11.70 1.39
N LEU A 299 3.57 -12.69 0.71
CA LEU A 299 2.42 -13.47 1.18
C LEU A 299 2.89 -14.87 1.57
N TYR A 300 2.50 -15.27 2.76
CA TYR A 300 2.70 -16.61 3.31
C TYR A 300 1.33 -17.26 3.52
N VAL A 301 1.25 -18.58 3.38
CA VAL A 301 0.00 -19.34 3.60
C VAL A 301 0.23 -20.45 4.60
N ARG A 302 -0.72 -20.64 5.52
CA ARG A 302 -0.67 -21.71 6.51
C ARG A 302 -1.20 -23.00 5.92
N GLY A 303 -0.33 -23.97 5.63
CA GLY A 303 -0.74 -25.21 4.98
C GLY A 303 -1.21 -24.95 3.54
N ALA A 304 -0.28 -24.44 2.73
CA ALA A 304 -0.57 -24.03 1.36
C ALA A 304 -1.18 -25.15 0.53
N ASN A 305 -2.30 -24.85 -0.15
CA ASN A 305 -2.95 -25.76 -1.09
C ASN A 305 -2.77 -25.25 -2.52
N ARG A 306 -2.22 -26.09 -3.39
CA ARG A 306 -1.98 -25.78 -4.80
C ARG A 306 -3.19 -26.16 -5.64
N LEU A 307 -3.64 -25.20 -6.44
CA LEU A 307 -4.66 -25.43 -7.46
C LEU A 307 -4.03 -26.15 -8.65
N SER A 308 -4.80 -27.02 -9.29
CA SER A 308 -4.49 -27.48 -10.64
C SER A 308 -4.52 -26.30 -11.62
N ALA A 309 -3.85 -26.44 -12.77
CA ALA A 309 -3.89 -25.42 -13.82
C ALA A 309 -5.33 -25.12 -14.29
N ALA A 310 -6.22 -26.13 -14.29
CA ALA A 310 -7.62 -25.95 -14.65
C ALA A 310 -8.40 -25.14 -13.61
N GLU A 311 -8.21 -25.41 -12.32
CA GLU A 311 -8.85 -24.65 -11.23
C GLU A 311 -8.33 -23.21 -11.17
N GLN A 312 -7.02 -23.01 -11.36
CA GLN A 312 -6.43 -21.68 -11.44
C GLN A 312 -7.02 -20.89 -12.61
N ARG A 313 -7.08 -21.50 -13.80
CA ARG A 313 -7.66 -20.88 -14.99
C ARG A 313 -9.11 -20.50 -14.78
N ASP A 314 -9.92 -21.40 -14.22
CA ASP A 314 -11.32 -21.14 -13.89
C ASP A 314 -11.47 -19.97 -12.89
N GLY A 315 -10.66 -19.94 -11.83
CA GLY A 315 -10.66 -18.83 -10.87
C GLY A 315 -10.29 -17.49 -11.50
N LEU A 316 -9.28 -17.47 -12.38
CA LEU A 316 -8.88 -16.26 -13.10
C LEU A 316 -9.98 -15.79 -14.07
N LEU A 317 -10.62 -16.71 -14.79
CA LEU A 317 -11.72 -16.40 -15.71
C LEU A 317 -12.93 -15.76 -15.00
N ARG A 318 -13.20 -16.18 -13.76
CA ARG A 318 -14.27 -15.61 -12.90
C ARG A 318 -13.89 -14.31 -12.21
N SER A 319 -12.60 -13.98 -12.12
CA SER A 319 -12.12 -12.76 -11.46
C SER A 319 -12.53 -11.52 -12.24
N ARG A 320 -12.96 -10.47 -11.53
CA ARG A 320 -13.39 -9.18 -12.09
C ARG A 320 -12.28 -8.14 -12.00
N PHE A 321 -12.25 -7.21 -12.95
CA PHE A 321 -11.25 -6.15 -13.05
C PHE A 321 -11.87 -4.83 -13.46
N ALA A 322 -11.34 -3.73 -12.94
CA ALA A 322 -11.73 -2.36 -13.28
C ALA A 322 -10.50 -1.46 -13.42
N LEU A 323 -10.60 -0.45 -14.28
CA LEU A 323 -9.62 0.62 -14.36
C LEU A 323 -9.81 1.61 -13.20
N LEU A 324 -8.70 2.18 -12.75
CA LEU A 324 -8.64 3.19 -11.68
C LEU A 324 -8.46 4.61 -12.23
N GLN A 325 -8.38 4.75 -13.55
CA GLN A 325 -8.24 6.01 -14.28
C GLN A 325 -8.69 5.84 -15.73
N THR A 326 -8.89 6.93 -16.47
CA THR A 326 -9.24 6.86 -17.89
C THR A 326 -8.06 6.39 -18.74
N ILE A 327 -8.35 5.85 -19.93
CA ILE A 327 -7.34 5.27 -20.81
C ILE A 327 -6.27 6.28 -21.23
N GLU A 328 -6.64 7.55 -21.40
CA GLU A 328 -5.74 8.63 -21.81
C GLU A 328 -4.70 8.97 -20.73
N SER A 329 -4.99 8.61 -19.48
CA SER A 329 -4.09 8.83 -18.34
C SER A 329 -3.13 7.65 -18.10
N ILE A 330 -3.29 6.54 -18.82
CA ILE A 330 -2.47 5.34 -18.64
C ILE A 330 -1.12 5.53 -19.37
N PRO A 331 0.02 5.43 -18.68
CA PRO A 331 1.32 5.48 -19.33
C PRO A 331 1.48 4.36 -20.36
N GLY A 332 2.02 4.68 -21.54
CA GLY A 332 2.34 3.68 -22.57
C GLY A 332 3.60 2.85 -22.28
N MET A 333 4.23 3.06 -21.12
CA MET A 333 5.44 2.38 -20.70
C MET A 333 5.31 1.89 -19.25
N VAL A 334 6.00 0.79 -18.95
CA VAL A 334 6.17 0.24 -17.60
C VAL A 334 7.66 0.09 -17.31
N THR A 335 8.08 0.43 -16.10
CA THR A 335 9.47 0.33 -15.66
C THR A 335 9.64 -0.80 -14.67
N GLY A 336 10.70 -1.59 -14.83
CA GLY A 336 11.16 -2.56 -13.86
C GLY A 336 12.68 -2.58 -13.74
N PRO A 337 13.24 -3.45 -12.90
CA PRO A 337 14.69 -3.56 -12.67
C PRO A 337 15.52 -3.80 -13.94
N ALA A 338 14.95 -4.47 -14.97
CA ALA A 338 15.64 -4.68 -16.25
C ALA A 338 15.58 -3.48 -17.20
N GLY A 339 14.76 -2.46 -16.90
CA GLY A 339 14.59 -1.26 -17.71
C GLY A 339 13.13 -0.91 -18.00
N GLU A 340 12.92 -0.10 -19.03
CA GLU A 340 11.59 0.29 -19.50
C GLU A 340 11.08 -0.66 -20.59
N ALA A 341 9.79 -0.98 -20.57
CA ALA A 341 9.10 -1.77 -21.58
C ALA A 341 7.85 -1.03 -22.06
N SER A 342 7.63 -1.00 -23.38
CA SER A 342 6.44 -0.41 -23.97
C SER A 342 5.24 -1.36 -23.89
N LEU A 343 4.06 -0.81 -23.63
CA LEU A 343 2.80 -1.54 -23.72
C LEU A 343 2.45 -1.74 -25.21
N GLN A 344 2.58 -2.97 -25.71
CA GLN A 344 2.33 -3.29 -27.13
C GLN A 344 0.88 -2.96 -27.53
N ALA A 345 0.70 -2.09 -28.51
CA ALA A 345 -0.62 -1.57 -28.90
C ALA A 345 -1.57 -2.69 -29.33
N GLU A 346 -1.05 -3.74 -29.97
CA GLU A 346 -1.80 -4.89 -30.48
C GLU A 346 -2.40 -5.75 -29.35
N ILE A 347 -1.80 -5.71 -28.16
CA ILE A 347 -2.27 -6.43 -26.96
C ILE A 347 -3.05 -5.48 -26.05
N TYR A 348 -2.43 -4.37 -25.66
CA TYR A 348 -2.97 -3.48 -24.63
C TYR A 348 -4.11 -2.60 -25.13
N GLY A 349 -4.11 -2.20 -26.41
CA GLY A 349 -5.19 -1.40 -26.99
C GLY A 349 -6.56 -2.09 -26.84
N PRO A 350 -6.75 -3.30 -27.40
CA PRO A 350 -7.99 -4.06 -27.25
C PRO A 350 -8.38 -4.32 -25.78
N VAL A 351 -7.41 -4.60 -24.91
CA VAL A 351 -7.65 -4.86 -23.49
C VAL A 351 -8.14 -3.61 -22.76
N LEU A 352 -7.52 -2.44 -23.02
CA LEU A 352 -7.93 -1.17 -22.43
C LEU A 352 -9.30 -0.73 -22.95
N ASP A 353 -9.56 -0.87 -24.25
CA ASP A 353 -10.88 -0.59 -24.84
C ASP A 353 -11.96 -1.48 -24.23
N ALA A 354 -11.68 -2.78 -24.08
CA ALA A 354 -12.59 -3.71 -23.44
C ALA A 354 -12.83 -3.34 -21.97
N LEU A 355 -11.80 -2.96 -21.21
CA LEU A 355 -11.95 -2.50 -19.83
C LEU A 355 -12.72 -1.18 -19.72
N ALA A 356 -12.54 -0.24 -20.65
CA ALA A 356 -13.21 1.06 -20.67
C ALA A 356 -14.67 1.00 -21.17
N ALA A 357 -15.04 -0.01 -21.94
CA ALA A 357 -16.40 -0.18 -22.47
C ALA A 357 -17.48 -0.16 -21.37
N ASN A 358 -18.72 0.19 -21.74
CA ASN A 358 -19.84 0.30 -20.80
C ASN A 358 -19.53 1.19 -19.58
N ALA A 359 -19.00 2.40 -19.85
CA ALA A 359 -18.64 3.39 -18.83
C ALA A 359 -17.73 2.80 -17.73
N TYR A 360 -16.66 2.11 -18.14
CA TYR A 360 -15.65 1.55 -17.23
C TYR A 360 -16.17 0.51 -16.22
N ALA A 361 -17.39 -0.01 -16.41
CA ALA A 361 -17.96 -1.00 -15.50
C ALA A 361 -17.05 -2.24 -15.34
N PRO A 362 -16.92 -2.84 -14.14
CA PRO A 362 -16.02 -3.97 -13.91
C PRO A 362 -16.36 -5.18 -14.79
N LYS A 363 -15.33 -5.87 -15.30
CA LYS A 363 -15.48 -7.00 -16.21
C LYS A 363 -14.71 -8.22 -15.74
N THR A 364 -15.29 -9.39 -15.92
CA THR A 364 -14.59 -10.66 -15.70
C THR A 364 -13.53 -10.88 -16.76
N LEU A 365 -12.46 -11.62 -16.43
CA LEU A 365 -11.47 -12.02 -17.43
C LEU A 365 -12.11 -12.83 -18.57
N GLN A 366 -13.16 -13.61 -18.29
CA GLN A 366 -13.94 -14.32 -19.32
C GLN A 366 -14.61 -13.35 -20.31
N GLN A 367 -15.23 -12.27 -19.81
CA GLN A 367 -15.82 -11.23 -20.66
C GLN A 367 -14.74 -10.52 -21.48
N LEU A 368 -13.60 -10.19 -20.86
CA LEU A 368 -12.46 -9.58 -21.56
C LEU A 368 -11.95 -10.50 -22.66
N SER A 369 -11.70 -11.78 -22.38
CA SER A 369 -11.24 -12.78 -23.35
C SER A 369 -12.18 -12.93 -24.54
N THR A 370 -13.49 -12.80 -24.32
CA THR A 370 -14.49 -12.83 -25.40
C THR A 370 -14.44 -11.56 -26.25
N ALA A 371 -14.22 -10.40 -25.61
CA ALA A 371 -14.19 -9.10 -26.30
C ALA A 371 -12.91 -8.90 -27.12
N VAL A 372 -11.75 -9.36 -26.64
CA VAL A 372 -10.44 -9.07 -27.25
C VAL A 372 -9.95 -10.12 -28.24
N GLY A 373 -10.80 -11.08 -28.66
CA GLY A 373 -10.50 -12.43 -29.17
C GLY A 373 -9.29 -12.73 -30.10
N ALA A 374 -8.55 -11.73 -30.56
CA ALA A 374 -7.20 -11.85 -31.12
C ALA A 374 -6.10 -12.00 -30.05
N VAL A 375 -6.30 -11.53 -28.81
CA VAL A 375 -5.31 -11.64 -27.72
C VAL A 375 -5.40 -13.02 -27.08
N SER A 376 -4.26 -13.70 -26.89
CA SER A 376 -4.22 -15.02 -26.26
C SER A 376 -4.61 -14.95 -24.78
N TYR A 377 -4.97 -16.09 -24.19
CA TYR A 377 -5.30 -16.15 -22.75
C TYR A 377 -4.11 -15.71 -21.88
N ASP A 378 -2.90 -16.18 -22.20
CA ASP A 378 -1.71 -15.88 -21.41
C ASP A 378 -1.31 -14.40 -21.55
N ASP A 379 -1.40 -13.84 -22.75
CA ASP A 379 -1.18 -12.41 -22.99
C ASP A 379 -2.20 -11.55 -22.26
N LEU A 380 -3.47 -11.96 -22.23
CA LEU A 380 -4.51 -11.24 -21.51
C LEU A 380 -4.27 -11.26 -19.99
N VAL A 381 -3.91 -12.42 -19.42
CA VAL A 381 -3.55 -12.53 -17.99
C VAL A 381 -2.35 -11.66 -17.67
N GLN A 382 -1.30 -11.69 -18.52
CA GLN A 382 -0.12 -10.85 -18.34
C GLN A 382 -0.45 -9.37 -18.45
N ALA A 383 -1.24 -8.95 -19.44
CA ALA A 383 -1.64 -7.55 -19.64
C ALA A 383 -2.41 -7.01 -18.43
N VAL A 384 -3.40 -7.76 -17.92
CA VAL A 384 -4.15 -7.37 -16.71
C VAL A 384 -3.22 -7.32 -15.49
N THR A 385 -2.29 -8.28 -15.35
CA THR A 385 -1.30 -8.30 -14.27
C THR A 385 -0.39 -7.07 -14.30
N VAL A 386 0.08 -6.67 -15.48
CA VAL A 386 0.89 -5.46 -15.68
C VAL A 386 0.10 -4.21 -15.32
N LEU A 387 -1.14 -4.07 -15.80
CA LEU A 387 -2.00 -2.92 -15.49
C LEU A 387 -2.29 -2.78 -13.98
N ILE A 388 -2.52 -3.91 -13.29
CA ILE A 388 -2.68 -3.91 -11.83
C ILE A 388 -1.36 -3.54 -11.13
N GLY A 389 -0.25 -4.09 -11.62
CA GLY A 389 1.09 -3.81 -11.15
C GLY A 389 1.45 -2.32 -11.23
N MET A 390 1.12 -1.68 -12.36
CA MET A 390 1.25 -0.23 -12.61
C MET A 390 0.32 0.62 -11.73
N GLY A 391 -0.68 0.02 -11.08
CA GLY A 391 -1.65 0.74 -10.25
C GLY A 391 -2.74 1.45 -11.04
N VAL A 392 -2.93 1.11 -12.32
CA VAL A 392 -3.96 1.70 -13.19
C VAL A 392 -5.21 0.83 -13.29
N ALA A 393 -5.15 -0.41 -12.82
CA ALA A 393 -6.27 -1.34 -12.69
C ALA A 393 -6.27 -2.01 -11.31
N ALA A 394 -7.40 -2.61 -10.93
CA ALA A 394 -7.52 -3.39 -9.71
C ALA A 394 -8.35 -4.67 -9.94
N PRO A 395 -8.02 -5.78 -9.23
CA PRO A 395 -8.97 -6.86 -9.06
C PRO A 395 -10.19 -6.36 -8.27
N CYS A 396 -11.36 -6.93 -8.57
CA CYS A 396 -12.63 -6.55 -7.99
C CYS A 396 -13.27 -7.71 -7.23
N GLN A 397 -14.10 -7.35 -6.26
CA GLN A 397 -14.93 -8.28 -5.51
C GLN A 397 -15.96 -8.98 -6.40
N SER A 398 -16.57 -10.05 -5.89
CA SER A 398 -17.81 -10.56 -6.48
C SER A 398 -18.93 -9.51 -6.38
N GLU A 399 -19.91 -9.57 -7.28
CA GLU A 399 -21.06 -8.65 -7.21
C GLU A 399 -21.85 -8.80 -5.90
N ALA A 400 -21.88 -10.01 -5.32
CA ALA A 400 -22.55 -10.26 -4.05
C ALA A 400 -21.85 -9.54 -2.90
N ALA A 401 -20.52 -9.63 -2.83
CA ALA A 401 -19.71 -8.92 -1.84
C ALA A 401 -19.83 -7.40 -2.01
N GLU A 402 -19.73 -6.91 -3.26
CA GLU A 402 -19.91 -5.49 -3.61
C GLU A 402 -21.25 -4.93 -3.10
N ARG A 403 -22.36 -5.64 -3.34
CA ARG A 403 -23.69 -5.22 -2.85
C ARG A 403 -23.79 -5.19 -1.33
N GLN A 404 -23.12 -6.10 -0.64
CA GLN A 404 -23.16 -6.19 0.83
C GLN A 404 -22.48 -4.99 1.51
N VAL A 405 -21.48 -4.40 0.86
CA VAL A 405 -20.66 -3.33 1.45
C VAL A 405 -20.93 -1.93 0.90
N GLN A 406 -21.78 -1.80 -0.12
CA GLN A 406 -22.01 -0.54 -0.81
C GLN A 406 -22.42 0.60 0.14
N GLU A 407 -23.41 0.38 1.01
CA GLU A 407 -23.88 1.38 1.98
C GLU A 407 -22.79 1.76 3.01
N ARG A 408 -21.93 0.80 3.39
CA ARG A 408 -20.81 1.02 4.31
C ARG A 408 -19.78 1.95 3.69
N CYS A 409 -19.40 1.68 2.44
CA CYS A 409 -18.51 2.55 1.67
C CYS A 409 -19.10 3.95 1.49
N GLU A 410 -20.38 4.06 1.11
CA GLU A 410 -21.04 5.35 0.94
C GLU A 410 -21.03 6.17 2.23
N THR A 411 -21.29 5.52 3.37
CA THR A 411 -21.29 6.14 4.70
C THR A 411 -19.88 6.61 5.10
N LEU A 412 -18.88 5.74 5.05
CA LEU A 412 -17.48 6.10 5.36
C LEU A 412 -17.00 7.22 4.42
N ASN A 413 -17.22 7.10 3.12
CA ASN A 413 -16.76 8.08 2.13
C ASN A 413 -17.36 9.46 2.39
N LEU A 414 -18.64 9.52 2.77
CA LEU A 414 -19.26 10.79 3.16
C LEU A 414 -18.57 11.42 4.38
N GLN A 415 -18.19 10.62 5.38
CA GLN A 415 -17.46 11.14 6.55
C GLN A 415 -16.05 11.62 6.17
N LEU A 416 -15.34 10.87 5.32
CA LEU A 416 -14.03 11.28 4.81
C LEU A 416 -14.11 12.58 4.00
N CYS A 417 -15.08 12.71 3.09
CA CYS A 417 -15.36 13.95 2.38
C CYS A 417 -15.66 15.10 3.35
N LYS A 418 -16.49 14.89 4.39
CA LYS A 418 -16.74 15.94 5.41
C LYS A 418 -15.48 16.33 6.15
N ARG A 419 -14.53 15.42 6.39
CA ARG A 419 -13.22 15.76 6.99
C ARG A 419 -12.36 16.59 6.05
N ALA A 420 -12.50 16.41 4.73
CA ALA A 420 -11.83 17.23 3.72
C ALA A 420 -12.23 18.71 3.77
N LEU A 421 -13.37 19.04 4.42
CA LEU A 421 -13.74 20.42 4.74
C LEU A 421 -12.72 21.08 5.67
N PHE A 422 -11.96 20.33 6.47
CA PHE A 422 -11.08 20.88 7.50
C PHE A 422 -9.58 20.68 7.23
N ASN A 423 -9.18 19.62 6.54
CA ASN A 423 -7.78 19.33 6.24
C ASN A 423 -7.63 18.35 5.05
N SER A 424 -6.39 18.06 4.66
CA SER A 424 -6.02 17.19 3.53
C SER A 424 -5.42 15.84 3.97
N ASN A 425 -5.65 15.41 5.23
CA ASN A 425 -4.94 14.27 5.81
C ASN A 425 -5.24 12.94 5.11
N ILE A 426 -6.51 12.67 4.77
CA ILE A 426 -6.93 11.40 4.15
C ILE A 426 -7.41 11.69 2.73
N GLN A 427 -6.67 11.19 1.73
CA GLN A 427 -6.93 11.41 0.31
C GLN A 427 -7.24 10.11 -0.43
N VAL A 428 -8.04 9.28 0.20
CA VAL A 428 -8.42 7.96 -0.31
C VAL A 428 -9.86 7.67 0.11
N LEU A 429 -10.66 7.13 -0.80
CA LEU A 429 -12.06 6.74 -0.55
C LEU A 429 -12.24 5.24 -0.81
N ALA A 430 -13.10 4.59 -0.03
CA ALA A 430 -13.40 3.17 -0.12
C ALA A 430 -14.26 2.85 -1.35
N SER A 431 -13.88 1.85 -2.14
CA SER A 431 -14.69 1.33 -3.25
C SER A 431 -15.27 -0.03 -2.90
N PRO A 432 -16.61 -0.20 -2.93
CA PRO A 432 -17.22 -1.52 -2.76
C PRO A 432 -16.91 -2.45 -3.95
N VAL A 433 -16.46 -1.91 -5.09
CA VAL A 433 -16.09 -2.70 -6.26
C VAL A 433 -14.74 -3.38 -6.06
N THR A 434 -13.70 -2.65 -5.62
CA THR A 434 -12.34 -3.19 -5.48
C THR A 434 -12.06 -3.82 -4.12
N GLY A 435 -12.92 -3.56 -3.12
CA GLY A 435 -12.66 -3.93 -1.73
C GLY A 435 -11.52 -3.12 -1.10
N GLY A 436 -11.08 -2.04 -1.73
CA GLY A 436 -9.97 -1.22 -1.26
C GLY A 436 -10.24 0.27 -1.42
N GLY A 437 -9.21 1.05 -1.12
CA GLY A 437 -9.17 2.49 -1.29
C GLY A 437 -8.72 2.91 -2.69
N VAL A 438 -9.32 3.99 -3.19
CA VAL A 438 -8.95 4.69 -4.43
C VAL A 438 -8.48 6.10 -4.06
N PRO A 439 -7.33 6.57 -4.54
CA PRO A 439 -6.87 7.93 -4.29
C PRO A 439 -7.88 8.96 -4.80
N VAL A 440 -8.30 9.88 -3.94
CA VAL A 440 -9.20 11.00 -4.27
C VAL A 440 -8.71 12.22 -3.53
N SER A 441 -8.23 13.22 -4.27
CA SER A 441 -7.61 14.41 -3.68
C SER A 441 -8.59 15.21 -2.83
N ARG A 442 -8.09 16.10 -1.95
CA ARG A 442 -8.96 16.98 -1.15
C ARG A 442 -9.95 17.75 -2.03
N PHE A 443 -9.50 18.29 -3.16
CA PHE A 443 -10.35 19.06 -4.07
C PHE A 443 -11.44 18.19 -4.69
N GLN A 444 -11.10 16.99 -5.15
CA GLN A 444 -12.07 16.04 -5.67
C GLN A 444 -13.09 15.62 -4.59
N GLN A 445 -12.67 15.44 -3.33
CA GLN A 445 -13.59 15.19 -2.23
C GLN A 445 -14.56 16.35 -1.99
N LEU A 446 -14.11 17.60 -2.11
CA LEU A 446 -14.99 18.78 -2.03
C LEU A 446 -15.96 18.85 -3.23
N PHE A 447 -15.52 18.47 -4.43
CA PHE A 447 -16.41 18.36 -5.60
C PHE A 447 -17.48 17.28 -5.40
N LEU A 448 -17.12 16.14 -4.78
CA LEU A 448 -18.09 15.10 -4.40
C LEU A 448 -19.12 15.59 -3.36
N ILE A 449 -18.74 16.49 -2.45
CA ILE A 449 -19.72 17.15 -1.55
C ILE A 449 -20.70 18.00 -2.37
N ALA A 450 -20.20 18.81 -3.31
CA ALA A 450 -21.04 19.64 -4.17
C ALA A 450 -22.03 18.81 -4.99
N LEU A 451 -21.56 17.70 -5.57
CA LEU A 451 -22.39 16.71 -6.26
C LEU A 451 -23.49 16.13 -5.35
N LYS A 452 -23.14 15.75 -4.11
CA LYS A 452 -24.13 15.26 -3.12
C LYS A 452 -25.15 16.33 -2.69
N GLN A 453 -24.83 17.62 -2.85
CA GLN A 453 -25.77 18.74 -2.64
C GLN A 453 -26.66 19.00 -3.88
N GLY A 454 -26.50 18.22 -4.95
CA GLY A 454 -27.30 18.34 -6.17
C GLY A 454 -26.75 19.34 -7.19
N MET A 455 -25.53 19.85 -6.99
CA MET A 455 -24.89 20.75 -7.96
C MET A 455 -24.44 19.95 -9.17
N THR A 456 -24.74 20.43 -10.38
CA THR A 456 -24.39 19.74 -11.63
C THR A 456 -23.35 20.47 -12.49
N ASP A 457 -23.15 21.76 -12.26
CA ASP A 457 -22.14 22.55 -12.99
C ASP A 457 -20.79 22.50 -12.27
N PRO A 458 -19.69 22.10 -12.95
CA PRO A 458 -18.34 22.16 -12.38
C PRO A 458 -17.94 23.52 -11.80
N GLN A 459 -18.49 24.63 -12.30
CA GLN A 459 -18.24 25.96 -11.73
C GLN A 459 -18.77 26.08 -10.29
N ASP A 460 -19.94 25.51 -10.01
CA ASP A 460 -20.52 25.51 -8.66
C ASP A 460 -19.68 24.66 -7.71
N TRP A 461 -19.12 23.54 -8.20
CA TRP A 461 -18.23 22.68 -7.41
C TRP A 461 -16.94 23.40 -7.03
N ALA A 462 -16.34 24.11 -7.99
CA ALA A 462 -15.16 24.94 -7.77
C ALA A 462 -15.44 26.08 -6.79
N GLN A 463 -16.61 26.72 -6.89
CA GLN A 463 -17.03 27.77 -5.97
C GLN A 463 -17.18 27.27 -4.54
N LEU A 464 -17.79 26.09 -4.35
CA LEU A 464 -17.89 25.45 -3.04
C LEU A 464 -16.50 25.11 -2.50
N ALA A 465 -15.64 24.47 -3.30
CA ALA A 465 -14.28 24.14 -2.88
C ALA A 465 -13.49 25.38 -2.47
N TRP A 466 -13.59 26.46 -3.26
CA TRP A 466 -12.93 27.73 -2.96
C TRP A 466 -13.46 28.38 -1.68
N SER A 467 -14.77 28.32 -1.42
CA SER A 467 -15.33 28.86 -0.17
C SER A 467 -14.71 28.21 1.07
N VAL A 468 -14.41 26.91 1.00
CA VAL A 468 -13.79 26.17 2.10
C VAL A 468 -12.29 26.49 2.22
N ILE A 469 -11.57 26.44 1.11
CA ILE A 469 -10.10 26.63 1.08
C ILE A 469 -9.73 28.08 1.38
N GLY A 470 -10.42 29.03 0.74
CA GLY A 470 -10.20 30.46 0.90
C GLY A 470 -10.50 30.96 2.32
N ASP A 471 -11.57 30.45 2.95
CA ASP A 471 -11.91 30.80 4.34
C ASP A 471 -10.85 30.32 5.35
N GLN A 472 -10.03 29.32 4.97
CA GLN A 472 -8.92 28.82 5.76
C GLN A 472 -7.60 29.55 5.50
N GLY A 473 -7.59 30.51 4.57
CA GLY A 473 -6.39 31.22 4.14
C GLY A 473 -5.41 30.33 3.37
N GLU A 474 -5.86 29.17 2.89
CA GLU A 474 -5.07 28.30 2.02
C GLU A 474 -5.12 28.82 0.58
N VAL A 475 -4.03 28.59 -0.16
CA VAL A 475 -3.91 28.93 -1.58
C VAL A 475 -3.47 27.70 -2.38
N LEU A 476 -3.90 27.64 -3.63
CA LEU A 476 -3.48 26.61 -4.58
C LEU A 476 -2.09 26.91 -5.13
N LEU A 477 -1.40 25.85 -5.54
CA LEU A 477 -0.16 25.93 -6.30
C LEU A 477 -0.44 25.59 -7.76
N LYS A 478 0.10 26.38 -8.69
CA LYS A 478 0.18 26.02 -10.11
C LYS A 478 1.64 25.72 -10.43
N GLY A 479 1.97 24.43 -10.52
CA GLY A 479 3.35 23.97 -10.41
C GLY A 479 3.87 24.25 -8.99
N ASP A 480 5.04 24.91 -8.88
CA ASP A 480 5.63 25.29 -7.59
C ASP A 480 5.28 26.73 -7.15
N GLN A 481 4.39 27.42 -7.87
CA GLN A 481 4.06 28.83 -7.62
C GLN A 481 2.69 28.98 -6.94
N PRO A 482 2.60 29.69 -5.80
CA PRO A 482 1.32 29.96 -5.15
C PRO A 482 0.49 30.98 -5.93
N LEU A 483 -0.81 30.72 -6.05
CA LEU A 483 -1.77 31.64 -6.65
C LEU A 483 -2.17 32.70 -5.62
N LEU A 484 -1.96 33.97 -5.92
CA LEU A 484 -2.02 35.06 -4.93
C LEU A 484 -3.38 35.74 -4.86
N THR A 485 -4.21 35.61 -5.90
CA THR A 485 -5.53 36.24 -5.95
C THR A 485 -6.65 35.20 -5.86
N ALA A 486 -7.79 35.60 -5.29
CA ALA A 486 -8.97 34.75 -5.24
C ALA A 486 -9.47 34.34 -6.64
N GLN A 487 -9.31 35.23 -7.62
CA GLN A 487 -9.69 34.96 -9.00
C GLN A 487 -8.82 33.87 -9.65
N GLU A 488 -7.51 33.92 -9.44
CA GLU A 488 -6.59 32.88 -9.94
C GLU A 488 -6.87 31.52 -9.30
N ASN A 489 -7.07 31.49 -7.98
CA ASN A 489 -7.38 30.26 -7.25
C ASN A 489 -8.71 29.64 -7.71
N LEU A 490 -9.76 30.45 -7.86
CA LEU A 490 -11.05 29.97 -8.35
C LEU A 490 -10.97 29.49 -9.81
N ALA A 491 -10.19 30.17 -10.66
CA ALA A 491 -9.98 29.74 -12.04
C ALA A 491 -9.27 28.38 -12.11
N GLU A 492 -8.24 28.16 -11.30
CA GLU A 492 -7.55 26.87 -11.18
C GLU A 492 -8.48 25.77 -10.66
N LEU A 493 -9.27 26.03 -9.61
CA LEU A 493 -10.27 25.07 -9.13
C LEU A 493 -11.34 24.74 -10.19
N THR A 494 -11.71 25.72 -11.02
CA THR A 494 -12.66 25.52 -12.13
C THR A 494 -12.06 24.62 -13.20
N GLU A 495 -10.79 24.83 -13.57
CA GLU A 495 -10.05 23.95 -14.49
C GLU A 495 -10.01 22.51 -13.96
N GLN A 496 -9.69 22.34 -12.67
CA GLN A 496 -9.66 21.03 -12.03
C GLN A 496 -11.05 20.39 -11.91
N ALA A 497 -12.11 21.16 -11.64
CA ALA A 497 -13.48 20.66 -11.58
C ALA A 497 -13.97 20.19 -12.96
N GLN A 498 -13.63 20.91 -14.03
CA GLN A 498 -13.93 20.50 -15.41
C GLN A 498 -13.17 19.23 -15.80
N ALA A 499 -11.87 19.15 -15.48
CA ALA A 499 -11.09 17.94 -15.68
C ALA A 499 -11.66 16.75 -14.90
N PHE A 500 -12.05 16.97 -13.63
CA PHE A 500 -12.70 15.98 -12.79
C PHE A 500 -14.01 15.47 -13.42
N ALA A 501 -14.87 16.37 -13.91
CA ALA A 501 -16.13 16.01 -14.58
C ALA A 501 -15.91 15.14 -15.83
N GLY A 502 -14.89 15.45 -16.63
CA GLY A 502 -14.60 14.76 -17.89
C GLY A 502 -13.81 13.46 -17.76
N THR A 503 -13.06 13.27 -16.66
CA THR A 503 -12.11 12.15 -16.53
C THR A 503 -12.33 11.32 -15.27
N SER A 504 -12.18 11.92 -14.08
CA SER A 504 -12.18 11.18 -12.82
C SER A 504 -13.57 10.73 -12.39
N LEU A 505 -14.60 11.54 -12.66
CA LEU A 505 -15.97 11.27 -12.19
C LEU A 505 -16.53 9.96 -12.74
N VAL A 506 -16.33 9.66 -14.03
CA VAL A 506 -16.81 8.40 -14.64
C VAL A 506 -16.15 7.17 -14.01
N ILE A 507 -14.87 7.28 -13.64
CA ILE A 507 -14.14 6.21 -12.95
C ILE A 507 -14.70 6.04 -11.53
N LEU A 508 -14.88 7.14 -10.78
CA LEU A 508 -15.44 7.07 -9.44
C LEU A 508 -16.87 6.51 -9.44
N GLN A 509 -17.68 6.79 -10.46
CA GLN A 509 -19.00 6.19 -10.65
C GLN A 509 -18.90 4.69 -10.94
N ALA A 510 -18.01 4.27 -11.84
CA ALA A 510 -17.77 2.85 -12.14
C ALA A 510 -17.28 2.06 -10.91
N LEU A 511 -16.54 2.72 -10.02
CA LEU A 511 -16.05 2.19 -8.75
C LEU A 511 -17.02 2.39 -7.58
N LYS A 512 -18.20 2.98 -7.83
CA LYS A 512 -19.25 3.27 -6.85
C LYS A 512 -18.80 4.10 -5.65
N ILE A 513 -17.96 5.10 -5.92
CA ILE A 513 -17.52 6.11 -4.94
C ILE A 513 -18.36 7.39 -5.04
N ALA A 514 -18.72 7.78 -6.27
CA ALA A 514 -19.42 9.03 -6.58
C ALA A 514 -20.91 8.82 -6.85
#